data_AF-A0A7Y3TA57-F1
#
_entry.id   AF-A0A7Y3TA57-F1
#
_cell.length_a   1.000
_cell.length_b   1.000
_cell.length_c   1.000
_cell.angle_alpha   90.00
_cell.angle_beta   90.00
_cell.angle_gamma   90.00
#
_symmetry.space_group_name_H-M   'P 1'
#
loop_
_entity.id
_entity.type
_entity.pdbx_description
1 polymer ?
#
loop_
_entity_poly.entity_id
_entity_poly.type
_entity_poly.pdbx_seq_one_letter_code
_entity_poly.pdbx_strand_id
1 'polypeptide(L)'
;MIIAFATFAIVVFPQENWGSLSSANAQNLIERMLNGNARHTSSHKRPKKKRIAKQKQSKALPAAPSPSATPAPVVIPLPTPSPRREEETAKQPEQSEPTQTPPTEKAPLPDKKPEQPVESAEPPPAPAPPAKPERVYQVSCPALMAGDVEGKLLSPIEDGPQCSARSPLSLTAIGKTEPLKFATAVTTNCAMAVTLAEWSKDVSDAAKKVYGDSIKITEIGTGSDYQCRKVNGASTGRVSEHAFANALDIMSFKFSDGSKTELESGWNGSEKEKTFWRAVHGASCKLFMTVIGPDGDAAHRTNMHLDQGCHGKSCLARICQ
;
A
#
# COMPACT_ATOMS: atom_id res chain seq x y z
N MET A 1 18.65 74.56 -11.44
CA MET A 1 19.00 73.61 -10.35
C MET A 1 18.99 72.23 -10.97
N ILE A 2 20.11 71.51 -10.84
CA ILE A 2 20.66 70.55 -11.81
C ILE A 2 20.00 69.16 -11.67
N ILE A 3 19.65 68.55 -12.80
CA ILE A 3 19.15 67.17 -12.94
C ILE A 3 20.35 66.23 -12.95
N ALA A 4 20.44 65.30 -11.99
CA ALA A 4 21.50 64.30 -11.92
C ALA A 4 21.09 63.03 -12.70
N PHE A 5 21.82 62.74 -13.77
CA PHE A 5 21.78 61.44 -14.46
C PHE A 5 22.86 60.53 -13.88
N ALA A 6 22.48 59.38 -13.35
CA ALA A 6 23.41 58.33 -12.93
C ALA A 6 23.79 57.47 -14.14
N THR A 7 25.05 57.50 -14.54
CA THR A 7 25.64 56.66 -15.57
C THR A 7 26.03 55.28 -15.00
N PHE A 8 25.43 54.21 -15.53
CA PHE A 8 25.89 52.83 -15.31
C PHE A 8 27.03 52.50 -16.28
N ALA A 9 28.19 52.12 -15.74
CA ALA A 9 29.31 51.60 -16.54
C ALA A 9 29.12 50.09 -16.76
N ILE A 10 29.04 49.67 -18.02
CA ILE A 10 29.05 48.26 -18.45
C ILE A 10 30.51 47.85 -18.65
N VAL A 11 30.99 46.88 -17.87
CA VAL A 11 32.29 46.26 -18.07
C VAL A 11 32.12 45.11 -19.07
N VAL A 12 32.69 45.26 -20.27
CA VAL A 12 32.76 44.24 -21.31
C VAL A 12 34.04 43.43 -21.10
N PHE A 13 33.93 42.12 -20.88
CA PHE A 13 35.07 41.20 -20.89
C PHE A 13 35.33 40.70 -22.32
N PRO A 14 36.60 40.62 -22.77
CA PRO A 14 36.93 40.15 -24.11
C PRO A 14 36.78 38.63 -24.22
N GLN A 15 36.19 38.17 -25.32
CA GLN A 15 36.20 36.77 -25.73
C GLN A 15 37.61 36.37 -26.20
N GLU A 16 38.21 35.38 -25.54
CA GLU A 16 39.38 34.70 -26.08
C GLU A 16 38.96 33.62 -27.08
N ASN A 17 39.60 33.70 -28.23
CA ASN A 17 39.47 32.89 -29.42
C ASN A 17 40.35 31.64 -29.27
N TRP A 18 39.77 30.46 -29.08
CA TRP A 18 40.51 29.20 -29.13
C TRP A 18 40.12 28.43 -30.39
N GLY A 19 41.13 28.26 -31.24
CA GLY A 19 41.00 27.79 -32.62
C GLY A 19 40.57 26.34 -32.77
N SER A 20 40.06 26.10 -33.97
CA SER A 20 39.79 24.81 -34.59
C SER A 20 41.02 23.88 -34.55
N LEU A 21 40.82 22.65 -34.06
CA LEU A 21 41.66 21.49 -34.36
C LEU A 21 40.74 20.30 -34.67
N SER A 22 40.87 19.81 -35.90
CA SER A 22 40.17 18.67 -36.46
C SER A 22 40.81 17.35 -36.04
N SER A 23 39.96 16.35 -35.76
CA SER A 23 40.11 14.90 -35.99
C SER A 23 41.43 14.19 -35.66
N ALA A 24 41.43 13.38 -34.59
CA ALA A 24 41.65 11.92 -34.62
C ALA A 24 42.00 11.37 -33.22
N ASN A 25 41.59 10.13 -32.95
CA ASN A 25 41.99 9.26 -31.82
C ASN A 25 41.46 9.56 -30.42
N ALA A 26 40.28 9.00 -30.10
CA ALA A 26 39.97 8.48 -28.76
C ALA A 26 38.78 7.50 -28.81
N GLN A 27 38.93 6.38 -29.51
CA GLN A 27 38.10 5.20 -29.30
C GLN A 27 38.94 4.15 -28.56
N ASN A 28 38.30 3.43 -27.63
CA ASN A 28 38.77 2.22 -26.91
C ASN A 28 39.30 2.36 -25.48
N LEU A 29 38.41 2.73 -24.54
CA LEU A 29 38.64 2.45 -23.10
C LEU A 29 37.50 1.68 -22.40
N ILE A 30 36.37 1.39 -23.06
CA ILE A 30 35.24 0.68 -22.42
C ILE A 30 35.16 -0.81 -22.78
N GLU A 31 35.88 -1.29 -23.80
CA GLU A 31 35.90 -2.73 -24.16
C GLU A 31 36.89 -3.59 -23.35
N ARG A 32 37.70 -3.00 -22.45
CA ARG A 32 38.72 -3.75 -21.68
C ARG A 32 38.29 -4.23 -20.29
N MET A 33 37.03 -3.99 -19.89
CA MET A 33 36.49 -4.42 -18.58
C MET A 33 35.45 -5.55 -18.66
N LEU A 34 35.17 -6.11 -19.85
CA LEU A 34 34.15 -7.17 -20.02
C LEU A 34 34.65 -8.49 -20.61
N ASN A 35 35.95 -8.64 -20.88
CA ASN A 35 36.52 -9.90 -21.38
C ASN A 35 37.55 -10.49 -20.41
N GLY A 36 37.03 -11.15 -19.36
CA GLY A 36 37.81 -11.89 -18.38
C GLY A 36 37.14 -13.21 -18.02
N ASN A 37 37.33 -14.23 -18.87
CA ASN A 37 37.42 -15.66 -18.58
C ASN A 37 36.68 -16.55 -19.58
N ALA A 38 37.39 -16.94 -20.65
CA ALA A 38 37.07 -18.15 -21.39
C ALA A 38 38.36 -18.77 -21.94
N ARG A 39 38.93 -19.75 -21.23
CA ARG A 39 39.79 -20.79 -21.82
C ARG A 39 39.70 -22.08 -21.01
N HIS A 40 39.05 -23.09 -21.57
CA HIS A 40 39.54 -24.47 -21.52
C HIS A 40 39.06 -25.27 -22.74
N THR A 41 40.03 -25.47 -23.65
CA THR A 41 40.33 -26.65 -24.47
C THR A 41 39.25 -27.32 -25.32
N SER A 42 39.49 -27.29 -26.63
CA SER A 42 38.87 -28.10 -27.68
C SER A 42 39.25 -29.57 -27.61
N SER A 43 38.32 -30.47 -27.95
CA SER A 43 38.65 -31.70 -28.66
C SER A 43 37.53 -32.08 -29.62
N HIS A 44 37.87 -32.11 -30.91
CA HIS A 44 37.03 -32.61 -32.00
C HIS A 44 36.83 -34.12 -31.90
N LYS A 45 35.61 -34.60 -32.21
CA LYS A 45 35.36 -35.76 -33.09
C LYS A 45 33.85 -35.95 -33.38
N ARG A 46 33.49 -35.86 -34.65
CA ARG A 46 32.39 -36.60 -35.31
C ARG A 46 33.05 -37.41 -36.44
N PRO A 47 32.49 -38.53 -36.96
CA PRO A 47 31.07 -38.72 -37.25
C PRO A 47 30.53 -40.17 -37.07
N LYS A 48 29.21 -40.37 -37.24
CA LYS A 48 28.64 -41.29 -38.27
C LYS A 48 27.10 -41.36 -38.22
N LYS A 49 26.52 -41.34 -39.43
CA LYS A 49 25.14 -41.67 -39.82
C LYS A 49 24.83 -43.15 -39.53
N LYS A 50 23.61 -43.45 -39.08
CA LYS A 50 22.86 -44.65 -39.50
C LYS A 50 21.37 -44.33 -39.64
N ARG A 51 20.75 -45.02 -40.60
CA ARG A 51 19.42 -44.82 -41.18
C ARG A 51 18.57 -46.07 -40.90
N ILE A 52 17.23 -45.90 -40.97
CA ILE A 52 16.15 -46.91 -41.13
C ILE A 52 15.67 -47.51 -39.78
N ALA A 53 14.39 -47.59 -39.42
CA ALA A 53 13.22 -48.03 -40.20
C ALA A 53 11.87 -47.42 -39.80
N LYS A 54 10.96 -47.41 -40.79
CA LYS A 54 9.51 -47.20 -40.71
C LYS A 54 8.84 -48.22 -39.77
N GLN A 55 7.85 -47.76 -39.00
CA GLN A 55 6.72 -48.61 -38.62
C GLN A 55 5.41 -47.84 -38.88
N LYS A 56 4.61 -48.38 -39.80
CA LYS A 56 3.23 -47.99 -40.06
C LYS A 56 2.36 -48.51 -38.91
N GLN A 57 1.49 -47.67 -38.37
CA GLN A 57 0.24 -48.11 -37.78
C GLN A 57 -0.88 -47.14 -38.15
N SER A 58 -2.00 -47.74 -38.50
CA SER A 58 -3.15 -47.12 -39.15
C SER A 58 -4.33 -47.00 -38.18
N LYS A 59 -5.05 -45.88 -38.33
CA LYS A 59 -6.51 -45.72 -38.24
C LYS A 59 -7.15 -45.67 -36.84
N ALA A 60 -7.68 -44.49 -36.49
CA ALA A 60 -9.12 -44.24 -36.30
C ALA A 60 -9.34 -42.74 -35.95
N LEU A 61 -10.25 -42.07 -36.67
CA LEU A 61 -10.81 -40.77 -36.26
C LEU A 61 -11.93 -41.01 -35.24
N PRO A 62 -12.08 -40.20 -34.19
CA PRO A 62 -13.36 -39.99 -33.52
C PRO A 62 -14.11 -38.79 -34.12
N ALA A 63 -15.43 -38.91 -34.03
CA ALA A 63 -16.46 -38.08 -34.63
C ALA A 63 -16.58 -36.65 -34.06
N ALA A 64 -17.21 -35.78 -34.85
CA ALA A 64 -17.64 -34.45 -34.46
C ALA A 64 -18.73 -34.47 -33.36
N PRO A 65 -18.76 -33.51 -32.43
CA PRO A 65 -19.92 -33.27 -31.59
C PRO A 65 -20.86 -32.21 -32.21
N SER A 66 -22.15 -32.51 -32.24
CA SER A 66 -23.23 -31.55 -32.51
C SER A 66 -23.62 -30.79 -31.22
N PRO A 67 -24.30 -29.62 -31.35
CA PRO A 67 -24.45 -28.64 -30.27
C PRO A 67 -25.73 -28.83 -29.44
N SER A 68 -25.64 -28.60 -28.14
CA SER A 68 -26.62 -27.87 -27.30
C SER A 68 -26.49 -28.25 -25.82
N ALA A 69 -26.17 -27.26 -24.99
CA ALA A 69 -26.69 -27.15 -23.63
C ALA A 69 -26.54 -25.68 -23.20
N THR A 70 -27.66 -24.97 -23.13
CA THR A 70 -27.78 -23.64 -22.51
C THR A 70 -27.51 -23.77 -21.00
N PRO A 71 -26.62 -22.97 -20.38
CA PRO A 71 -26.53 -22.96 -18.93
C PRO A 71 -27.66 -22.13 -18.32
N ALA A 72 -28.30 -22.69 -17.28
CA ALA A 72 -29.32 -22.06 -16.46
C ALA A 72 -28.77 -20.83 -15.69
N PRO A 73 -29.61 -19.86 -15.29
CA PRO A 73 -29.16 -18.67 -14.60
C PRO A 73 -28.66 -18.99 -13.19
N VAL A 74 -27.44 -18.57 -12.87
CA VAL A 74 -26.90 -18.60 -11.51
C VAL A 74 -27.56 -17.48 -10.71
N VAL A 75 -28.38 -17.86 -9.73
CA VAL A 75 -28.95 -16.93 -8.75
C VAL A 75 -27.85 -16.55 -7.76
N ILE A 76 -27.48 -15.28 -7.73
CA ILE A 76 -26.56 -14.70 -6.75
C ILE A 76 -27.29 -14.64 -5.40
N PRO A 77 -26.80 -15.27 -4.31
CA PRO A 77 -27.40 -15.07 -3.00
C PRO A 77 -27.04 -13.68 -2.46
N LEU A 78 -28.06 -12.90 -2.11
CA LEU A 78 -27.91 -11.65 -1.37
C LEU A 78 -27.22 -11.92 -0.01
N PRO A 79 -26.28 -11.07 0.44
CA PRO A 79 -25.67 -11.21 1.75
C PRO A 79 -26.70 -10.92 2.86
N THR A 80 -26.90 -11.91 3.73
CA THR A 80 -27.69 -11.78 4.96
C THR A 80 -26.95 -10.89 5.98
N PRO A 81 -27.62 -9.94 6.65
CA PRO A 81 -27.01 -9.17 7.72
C PRO A 81 -26.66 -10.07 8.93
N SER A 82 -25.49 -9.83 9.53
CA SER A 82 -25.02 -10.52 10.74
C SER A 82 -26.03 -10.39 11.89
N PRO A 83 -26.27 -11.46 12.69
CA PRO A 83 -27.20 -11.39 13.80
C PRO A 83 -26.65 -10.47 14.90
N ARG A 84 -27.52 -9.54 15.31
CA ARG A 84 -27.41 -8.68 16.48
C ARG A 84 -27.19 -9.53 17.72
N ARG A 85 -26.18 -9.18 18.53
CA ARG A 85 -26.00 -9.72 19.88
C ARG A 85 -27.22 -9.32 20.72
N GLU A 86 -28.06 -10.28 21.05
CA GLU A 86 -29.13 -10.12 22.02
C GLU A 86 -28.54 -10.03 23.43
N GLU A 87 -29.04 -9.05 24.19
CA GLU A 87 -28.83 -8.91 25.63
C GLU A 87 -29.45 -10.12 26.33
N GLU A 88 -28.61 -10.94 26.95
CA GLU A 88 -29.08 -11.98 27.84
C GLU A 88 -29.38 -11.37 29.20
N THR A 89 -30.69 -11.30 29.46
CA THR A 89 -31.31 -10.82 30.69
C THR A 89 -31.00 -11.76 31.85
N ALA A 90 -30.75 -11.17 33.01
CA ALA A 90 -30.53 -11.82 34.29
C ALA A 90 -31.54 -12.94 34.60
N LYS A 91 -31.04 -14.07 35.09
CA LYS A 91 -31.85 -15.03 35.86
C LYS A 91 -31.06 -15.57 37.05
N GLN A 92 -31.56 -15.21 38.22
CA GLN A 92 -31.21 -15.72 39.54
C GLN A 92 -31.56 -17.21 39.68
N PRO A 93 -30.89 -17.93 40.59
CA PRO A 93 -31.61 -18.91 41.40
C PRO A 93 -31.37 -18.76 42.92
N GLU A 94 -32.49 -18.92 43.62
CA GLU A 94 -32.70 -19.27 45.04
C GLU A 94 -31.74 -20.37 45.53
N GLN A 95 -31.07 -20.18 46.67
CA GLN A 95 -31.49 -20.55 48.04
C GLN A 95 -31.42 -22.06 48.34
N SER A 96 -30.44 -22.42 49.16
CA SER A 96 -30.45 -23.62 50.00
C SER A 96 -29.86 -23.26 51.36
N GLU A 97 -30.60 -23.61 52.42
CA GLU A 97 -30.31 -23.36 53.83
C GLU A 97 -30.14 -24.74 54.56
N PRO A 98 -29.89 -24.82 55.88
CA PRO A 98 -28.58 -24.88 56.52
C PRO A 98 -28.32 -26.21 57.28
N THR A 99 -27.16 -26.37 57.91
CA THR A 99 -26.93 -27.37 58.97
C THR A 99 -26.30 -26.73 60.21
N GLN A 100 -26.85 -27.12 61.37
CA GLN A 100 -26.75 -26.54 62.70
C GLN A 100 -25.56 -27.09 63.51
N THR A 101 -25.08 -26.32 64.51
CA THR A 101 -24.99 -26.60 65.98
C THR A 101 -23.84 -25.80 66.64
N PRO A 102 -23.81 -25.59 67.98
CA PRO A 102 -24.82 -25.10 68.94
C PRO A 102 -24.26 -23.93 69.82
N PRO A 103 -25.00 -23.39 70.84
CA PRO A 103 -24.86 -22.02 71.35
C PRO A 103 -24.19 -21.88 72.73
N THR A 104 -23.68 -20.68 73.03
CA THR A 104 -23.33 -20.16 74.39
C THR A 104 -23.14 -18.63 74.24
N GLU A 105 -23.55 -17.67 75.06
CA GLU A 105 -24.47 -17.51 76.19
C GLU A 105 -24.52 -15.98 76.47
N LYS A 106 -25.72 -15.45 76.82
CA LYS A 106 -26.07 -14.21 77.56
C LYS A 106 -25.77 -12.78 77.01
N ALA A 107 -26.81 -11.94 77.16
CA ALA A 107 -26.85 -10.47 77.10
C ALA A 107 -26.69 -9.83 78.52
N PRO A 108 -26.81 -8.49 78.77
CA PRO A 108 -26.82 -7.29 77.91
C PRO A 108 -25.86 -6.12 78.36
N LEU A 109 -25.77 -5.08 77.50
CA LEU A 109 -25.34 -3.65 77.60
C LEU A 109 -25.17 -2.96 78.99
N PRO A 110 -24.65 -1.70 79.09
CA PRO A 110 -23.76 -0.89 78.24
C PRO A 110 -22.63 -0.17 79.04
N ASP A 111 -21.61 0.43 78.41
CA ASP A 111 -21.08 1.72 78.89
C ASP A 111 -20.24 2.47 77.84
N LYS A 112 -20.46 3.78 77.79
CA LYS A 112 -19.84 4.74 76.89
C LYS A 112 -18.55 5.32 77.48
N LYS A 113 -17.66 5.75 76.56
CA LYS A 113 -16.72 6.91 76.62
C LYS A 113 -15.29 6.58 77.13
N PRO A 114 -14.21 7.27 76.69
CA PRO A 114 -14.09 8.41 75.74
C PRO A 114 -13.26 8.16 74.47
N GLU A 115 -13.60 8.95 73.44
CA GLU A 115 -12.81 9.19 72.22
C GLU A 115 -11.38 9.63 72.53
N GLN A 116 -10.42 8.99 71.88
CA GLN A 116 -9.07 9.52 71.71
C GLN A 116 -9.06 10.64 70.66
N PRO A 117 -8.13 11.60 70.76
CA PRO A 117 -8.14 12.81 69.93
C PRO A 117 -7.96 12.45 68.47
N VAL A 118 -8.86 12.95 67.63
CA VAL A 118 -8.72 12.95 66.18
C VAL A 118 -7.40 13.64 65.80
N GLU A 119 -6.49 12.83 65.30
CA GLU A 119 -5.33 13.29 64.55
C GLU A 119 -5.82 14.21 63.43
N SER A 120 -5.25 15.41 63.38
CA SER A 120 -5.66 16.50 62.51
C SER A 120 -5.65 16.02 61.05
N ALA A 121 -6.83 15.81 60.48
CA ALA A 121 -6.98 15.46 59.08
C ALA A 121 -6.40 16.61 58.23
N GLU A 122 -5.31 16.33 57.55
CA GLU A 122 -4.73 17.22 56.56
C GLU A 122 -5.80 17.51 55.49
N PRO A 123 -5.99 18.79 55.08
CA PRO A 123 -7.01 19.11 54.10
C PRO A 123 -6.76 18.36 52.79
N PRO A 124 -7.83 17.90 52.10
CA PRO A 124 -7.68 17.13 50.88
C PRO A 124 -6.88 17.94 49.84
N PRO A 125 -5.97 17.30 49.08
CA PRO A 125 -5.17 17.99 48.09
C PRO A 125 -6.09 18.65 47.07
N ALA A 126 -5.80 19.92 46.78
CA ALA A 126 -6.55 20.69 45.80
C ALA A 126 -6.58 19.95 44.44
N PRO A 127 -7.69 20.03 43.68
CA PRO A 127 -7.78 19.40 42.38
C PRO A 127 -6.65 19.88 41.48
N ALA A 128 -5.95 18.93 40.87
CA ALA A 128 -4.84 19.24 39.97
C ALA A 128 -5.33 20.17 38.85
N PRO A 129 -4.55 21.18 38.46
CA PRO A 129 -4.91 22.06 37.36
C PRO A 129 -5.13 21.22 36.09
N PRO A 130 -6.06 21.63 35.21
CA PRO A 130 -6.32 20.90 33.98
C PRO A 130 -5.03 20.78 33.18
N ALA A 131 -4.71 19.55 32.76
CA ALA A 131 -3.53 19.28 31.95
C ALA A 131 -3.57 20.16 30.69
N LYS A 132 -2.46 20.83 30.40
CA LYS A 132 -2.33 21.59 29.15
C LYS A 132 -2.50 20.62 27.98
N PRO A 133 -3.18 21.02 26.89
CA PRO A 133 -3.29 20.16 25.72
C PRO A 133 -1.90 19.77 25.25
N GLU A 134 -1.69 18.47 25.04
CA GLU A 134 -0.42 17.94 24.59
C GLU A 134 -0.05 18.55 23.25
N ARG A 135 1.20 18.98 23.10
CA ARG A 135 1.69 19.56 21.85
C ARG A 135 1.84 18.44 20.82
N VAL A 136 1.01 18.47 19.80
CA VAL A 136 1.09 17.56 18.66
C VAL A 136 2.17 18.05 17.68
N TYR A 137 3.19 17.22 17.45
CA TYR A 137 4.25 17.46 16.48
C TYR A 137 4.03 16.61 15.23
N GLN A 138 3.79 17.25 14.09
CA GLN A 138 3.67 16.61 12.78
C GLN A 138 4.73 17.13 11.82
N VAL A 139 5.10 16.30 10.86
CA VAL A 139 6.06 16.65 9.81
C VAL A 139 5.31 16.96 8.52
N SER A 140 5.69 18.05 7.85
CA SER A 140 5.18 18.37 6.52
C SER A 140 5.68 17.36 5.50
N CYS A 141 4.89 17.09 4.47
CA CYS A 141 5.28 16.18 3.40
C CYS A 141 5.83 16.93 2.17
N PRO A 142 7.05 16.64 1.71
CA PRO A 142 7.62 17.29 0.53
C PRO A 142 6.76 17.15 -0.74
N ALA A 143 6.19 15.97 -0.98
CA ALA A 143 5.33 15.75 -2.16
C ALA A 143 4.10 16.67 -2.16
N LEU A 144 3.52 16.95 -0.98
CA LEU A 144 2.40 17.88 -0.85
C LEU A 144 2.86 19.33 -1.05
N MET A 145 3.98 19.71 -0.45
CA MET A 145 4.55 21.06 -0.56
C MET A 145 4.99 21.41 -1.98
N ALA A 146 5.50 20.43 -2.73
CA ALA A 146 5.96 20.59 -4.11
C ALA A 146 4.82 20.53 -5.15
N GLY A 147 3.61 20.15 -4.73
CA GLY A 147 2.47 19.91 -5.62
C GLY A 147 2.62 18.64 -6.46
N ASP A 148 3.39 17.66 -5.99
CA ASP A 148 3.51 16.34 -6.62
C ASP A 148 2.31 15.44 -6.28
N VAL A 149 1.59 15.78 -5.20
CA VAL A 149 0.28 15.23 -4.84
C VAL A 149 -0.66 16.35 -4.44
N GLU A 150 -1.96 16.12 -4.60
CA GLU A 150 -3.02 16.99 -4.08
C GLU A 150 -3.63 16.36 -2.83
N GLY A 151 -3.81 17.15 -1.78
CA GLY A 151 -4.34 16.64 -0.52
C GLY A 151 -4.18 17.60 0.64
N LYS A 152 -4.26 17.08 1.86
CA LYS A 152 -4.06 17.81 3.11
C LYS A 152 -3.49 16.93 4.21
N LEU A 153 -2.78 17.55 5.14
CA LEU A 153 -2.39 16.91 6.40
C LEU A 153 -3.63 16.69 7.27
N LEU A 154 -3.71 15.53 7.90
CA LEU A 154 -4.73 15.15 8.88
C LEU A 154 -4.16 15.18 10.30
N SER A 155 -5.03 15.22 11.31
CA SER A 155 -4.63 14.97 12.70
C SER A 155 -3.99 13.59 12.84
N PRO A 156 -3.08 13.38 13.81
CA PRO A 156 -2.53 12.06 14.07
C PRO A 156 -3.64 11.03 14.30
N ILE A 157 -3.43 9.83 13.79
CA ILE A 157 -4.31 8.69 14.02
C ILE A 157 -3.73 7.85 15.14
N GLU A 158 -4.56 7.54 16.12
CA GLU A 158 -4.28 6.61 17.23
C GLU A 158 -5.49 5.69 17.36
N ASP A 159 -5.32 4.42 17.02
CA ASP A 159 -6.41 3.45 16.87
C ASP A 159 -6.04 2.14 17.57
N GLY A 160 -5.88 2.24 18.88
CA GLY A 160 -5.37 1.16 19.71
C GLY A 160 -3.84 1.05 19.73
N PRO A 161 -3.31 0.02 20.41
CA PRO A 161 -1.90 0.00 20.84
C PRO A 161 -0.88 -0.24 19.72
N GLN A 162 -1.32 -0.70 18.55
CA GLN A 162 -0.42 -1.08 17.45
C GLN A 162 -0.72 -0.38 16.12
N CYS A 163 -1.72 0.51 16.07
CA CYS A 163 -2.14 1.20 14.86
C CYS A 163 -2.05 2.71 15.08
N SER A 164 -1.24 3.37 14.26
CA SER A 164 -1.09 4.82 14.34
C SER A 164 -0.46 5.39 13.09
N ALA A 165 -0.75 6.66 12.83
CA ALA A 165 -0.04 7.45 11.82
C ALA A 165 0.20 8.85 12.37
N ARG A 166 1.47 9.25 12.50
CA ARG A 166 1.81 10.52 13.17
C ARG A 166 1.47 11.75 12.32
N SER A 167 1.74 11.67 11.01
CA SER A 167 1.49 12.75 10.05
C SER A 167 0.75 12.19 8.83
N PRO A 168 -0.50 11.72 9.01
CA PRO A 168 -1.27 11.15 7.92
C PRO A 168 -1.74 12.25 6.97
N LEU A 169 -1.92 11.87 5.71
CA LEU A 169 -2.35 12.72 4.61
C LEU A 169 -3.66 12.17 4.08
N SER A 170 -4.60 13.05 3.76
CA SER A 170 -5.74 12.76 2.89
C SER A 170 -5.38 13.23 1.48
N LEU A 171 -5.16 12.30 0.57
CA LEU A 171 -4.78 12.58 -0.82
C LEU A 171 -6.00 12.46 -1.74
N THR A 172 -6.15 13.42 -2.65
CA THR A 172 -7.20 13.43 -3.68
C THR A 172 -6.66 13.17 -5.08
N ALA A 173 -5.39 13.44 -5.33
CA ALA A 173 -4.73 13.14 -6.60
C ALA A 173 -3.21 12.96 -6.43
N ILE A 174 -2.60 12.28 -7.40
CA ILE A 174 -1.15 12.04 -7.47
C ILE A 174 -0.60 12.41 -8.84
N GLY A 175 0.61 12.95 -8.88
CA GLY A 175 1.22 13.50 -10.09
C GLY A 175 0.92 14.98 -10.28
N LYS A 176 1.87 15.70 -10.90
CA LYS A 176 1.87 17.16 -11.00
C LYS A 176 1.27 17.70 -12.31
N THR A 177 1.71 17.18 -13.45
CA THR A 177 1.34 17.72 -14.77
C THR A 177 0.01 17.15 -15.28
N GLU A 178 -0.20 15.85 -15.10
CA GLU A 178 -1.43 15.15 -15.44
C GLU A 178 -1.87 14.36 -14.20
N PRO A 179 -2.48 15.02 -13.19
CA PRO A 179 -2.81 14.37 -11.93
C PRO A 179 -3.82 13.24 -12.13
N LEU A 180 -3.52 12.06 -11.58
CA LEU A 180 -4.46 10.95 -11.47
C LEU A 180 -5.28 11.16 -10.20
N LYS A 181 -6.58 11.39 -10.35
CA LYS A 181 -7.47 11.59 -9.21
C LYS A 181 -7.84 10.24 -8.59
N PHE A 182 -8.02 10.20 -7.27
CA PHE A 182 -8.68 9.07 -6.64
C PHE A 182 -10.20 9.24 -6.71
N ALA A 183 -10.92 8.12 -6.85
CA ALA A 183 -12.39 8.12 -6.81
C ALA A 183 -12.92 8.66 -5.46
N THR A 184 -12.18 8.38 -4.38
CA THR A 184 -12.38 8.91 -3.04
C THR A 184 -11.03 9.31 -2.45
N ALA A 185 -11.00 10.33 -1.59
CA ALA A 185 -9.75 10.71 -0.94
C ALA A 185 -9.20 9.53 -0.12
N VAL A 186 -7.90 9.27 -0.21
CA VAL A 186 -7.23 8.15 0.47
C VAL A 186 -6.35 8.63 1.61
N THR A 187 -6.31 7.86 2.70
CA THR A 187 -5.48 8.13 3.87
C THR A 187 -4.15 7.40 3.74
N THR A 188 -3.06 8.16 3.61
CA THR A 188 -1.69 7.63 3.46
C THR A 188 -0.71 8.40 4.35
N ASN A 189 0.55 7.97 4.42
CA ASN A 189 1.64 8.73 5.01
C ASN A 189 2.50 9.40 3.92
N CYS A 190 3.49 10.18 4.34
CA CYS A 190 4.32 10.90 3.37
C CYS A 190 5.20 9.99 2.50
N ALA A 191 5.67 8.85 3.01
CA ALA A 191 6.46 7.91 2.23
C ALA A 191 5.62 7.37 1.06
N MET A 192 4.40 6.93 1.34
CA MET A 192 3.44 6.53 0.32
C MET A 192 3.12 7.65 -0.67
N ALA A 193 2.92 8.89 -0.20
CA ALA A 193 2.63 10.02 -1.08
C ALA A 193 3.75 10.30 -2.09
N VAL A 194 5.01 10.26 -1.64
CA VAL A 194 6.18 10.42 -2.50
C VAL A 194 6.24 9.30 -3.54
N THR A 195 6.16 8.05 -3.10
CA THR A 195 6.22 6.90 -4.02
C THR A 195 5.07 6.91 -5.02
N LEU A 196 3.84 7.25 -4.60
CA LEU A 196 2.68 7.31 -5.50
C LEU A 196 2.84 8.41 -6.55
N ALA A 197 3.44 9.56 -6.21
CA ALA A 197 3.72 10.63 -7.18
C ALA A 197 4.78 10.25 -8.22
N GLU A 198 5.71 9.36 -7.87
CA GLU A 198 6.67 8.77 -8.82
C GLU A 198 5.99 7.70 -9.67
N TRP A 199 5.25 6.79 -9.02
CA TRP A 199 4.52 5.70 -9.64
C TRP A 199 3.49 6.16 -10.68
N SER A 200 2.82 7.29 -10.43
CA SER A 200 1.83 7.84 -11.36
C SER A 200 2.41 8.10 -12.76
N LYS A 201 3.71 8.42 -12.87
CA LYS A 201 4.39 8.63 -14.16
C LYS A 201 4.46 7.34 -14.97
N ASP A 202 4.96 6.26 -14.35
CA ASP A 202 5.07 4.95 -15.00
C ASP A 202 3.68 4.41 -15.41
N VAL A 203 2.66 4.65 -14.59
CA VAL A 203 1.27 4.23 -14.87
C VAL A 203 0.63 5.04 -16.00
N SER A 204 0.83 6.35 -16.05
CA SER A 204 0.42 7.19 -17.18
C SER A 204 1.09 6.75 -18.47
N ASP A 205 2.38 6.46 -18.44
CA ASP A 205 3.13 5.99 -19.60
C ASP A 205 2.65 4.61 -20.06
N ALA A 206 2.31 3.72 -19.12
CA ALA A 206 1.71 2.42 -19.44
C ALA A 206 0.35 2.59 -20.14
N ALA A 207 -0.49 3.51 -19.68
CA ALA A 207 -1.77 3.80 -20.32
C ALA A 207 -1.58 4.30 -21.76
N LYS A 208 -0.67 5.25 -21.97
CA LYS A 208 -0.34 5.79 -23.31
C LYS A 208 0.17 4.70 -24.25
N LYS A 209 1.07 3.84 -23.77
CA LYS A 209 1.63 2.73 -24.57
C LYS A 209 0.58 1.70 -24.99
N VAL A 210 -0.39 1.40 -24.13
CA VAL A 210 -1.38 0.33 -24.38
C VAL A 210 -2.63 0.83 -25.09
N TYR A 211 -3.12 2.01 -24.71
CA TYR A 211 -4.38 2.56 -25.19
C TYR A 211 -4.22 3.71 -26.20
N GLY A 212 -3.01 4.26 -26.34
CA GLY A 212 -2.65 5.32 -27.28
C GLY A 212 -2.33 6.66 -26.60
N ASP A 213 -1.53 7.50 -27.25
CA ASP A 213 -0.99 8.75 -26.67
C ASP A 213 -2.06 9.79 -26.27
N SER A 214 -3.26 9.70 -26.86
CA SER A 214 -4.39 10.57 -26.51
C SER A 214 -5.14 10.14 -25.25
N ILE A 215 -4.91 8.91 -24.77
CA ILE A 215 -5.59 8.36 -23.60
C ILE A 215 -4.87 8.78 -22.31
N LYS A 216 -5.65 9.30 -21.37
CA LYS A 216 -5.20 9.66 -20.03
C LYS A 216 -6.00 8.90 -18.99
N ILE A 217 -5.38 8.60 -17.86
CA ILE A 217 -6.09 8.12 -16.67
C ILE A 217 -6.69 9.34 -15.98
N THR A 218 -7.99 9.29 -15.70
CA THR A 218 -8.73 10.38 -15.05
C THR A 218 -9.10 10.05 -13.61
N GLU A 219 -9.20 8.76 -13.27
CA GLU A 219 -9.59 8.31 -11.94
C GLU A 219 -8.94 6.96 -11.60
N ILE A 220 -8.53 6.79 -10.36
CA ILE A 220 -8.08 5.55 -9.74
C ILE A 220 -9.14 5.12 -8.73
N GLY A 221 -9.70 3.93 -8.90
CA GLY A 221 -10.51 3.29 -7.88
C GLY A 221 -9.63 2.50 -6.91
N THR A 222 -9.85 2.69 -5.62
CA THR A 222 -9.04 2.10 -4.54
C THR A 222 -9.87 1.22 -3.62
N GLY A 223 -9.22 0.25 -2.99
CA GLY A 223 -9.75 -0.58 -1.91
C GLY A 223 -9.39 0.01 -0.55
N SER A 224 -8.75 -0.78 0.31
CA SER A 224 -8.30 -0.32 1.63
C SER A 224 -7.17 0.71 1.51
N ASP A 225 -7.22 1.73 2.36
CA ASP A 225 -6.18 2.74 2.56
C ASP A 225 -5.64 2.67 4.00
N TYR A 226 -6.10 3.50 4.94
CA TYR A 226 -5.84 3.28 6.36
C TYR A 226 -6.88 2.30 6.92
N GLN A 227 -6.40 1.22 7.53
CA GLN A 227 -7.26 0.29 8.25
C GLN A 227 -6.46 -0.42 9.34
N CYS A 228 -6.86 -0.24 10.61
CA CYS A 228 -6.25 -0.96 11.73
C CYS A 228 -6.64 -2.44 11.70
N ARG A 229 -5.76 -3.27 11.14
CA ARG A 229 -5.92 -4.73 11.11
C ARG A 229 -4.58 -5.45 11.02
N LYS A 230 -4.61 -6.76 11.27
CA LYS A 230 -3.51 -7.65 10.94
C LYS A 230 -3.51 -8.00 9.44
N VAL A 231 -2.39 -8.54 8.98
CA VAL A 231 -2.23 -9.02 7.60
C VAL A 231 -3.36 -9.99 7.27
N ASN A 232 -3.97 -9.83 6.08
CA ASN A 232 -5.09 -10.62 5.57
C ASN A 232 -6.32 -10.69 6.53
N GLY A 233 -6.47 -9.74 7.45
CA GLY A 233 -7.56 -9.74 8.43
C GLY A 233 -7.46 -10.84 9.49
N ALA A 234 -6.28 -11.44 9.66
CA ALA A 234 -6.08 -12.53 10.61
C ALA A 234 -6.31 -12.10 12.07
N SER A 235 -6.73 -13.04 12.93
CA SER A 235 -6.87 -12.78 14.38
C SER A 235 -5.52 -12.68 15.11
N THR A 236 -4.48 -13.28 14.55
CA THR A 236 -3.12 -13.34 15.12
C THR A 236 -2.06 -12.99 14.07
N GLY A 237 -0.82 -12.75 14.50
CA GLY A 237 0.29 -12.42 13.60
C GLY A 237 0.59 -10.92 13.46
N ARG A 238 1.26 -10.58 12.35
CA ARG A 238 1.79 -9.23 12.07
C ARG A 238 0.67 -8.23 11.81
N VAL A 239 0.88 -6.99 12.25
CA VAL A 239 0.05 -5.83 11.88
C VAL A 239 0.31 -5.49 10.41
N SER A 240 -0.75 -5.13 9.69
CA SER A 240 -0.65 -4.74 8.28
C SER A 240 -0.11 -3.32 8.13
N GLU A 241 0.56 -3.03 7.02
CA GLU A 241 1.02 -1.67 6.69
C GLU A 241 -0.14 -0.66 6.51
N HIS A 242 -1.37 -1.13 6.24
CA HIS A 242 -2.57 -0.28 6.28
C HIS A 242 -2.79 0.37 7.66
N ALA A 243 -2.40 -0.30 8.74
CA ALA A 243 -2.53 0.22 10.11
C ALA A 243 -1.59 1.40 10.41
N PHE A 244 -0.67 1.71 9.48
CA PHE A 244 0.29 2.80 9.57
C PHE A 244 0.09 3.85 8.46
N ALA A 245 -1.05 3.78 7.75
CA ALA A 245 -1.31 4.52 6.51
C ALA A 245 -0.17 4.33 5.47
N ASN A 246 0.49 3.18 5.52
CA ASN A 246 1.69 2.86 4.75
C ASN A 246 1.41 1.86 3.61
N ALA A 247 0.13 1.68 3.27
CA ALA A 247 -0.32 0.81 2.21
C ALA A 247 -1.56 1.37 1.50
N LEU A 248 -1.77 0.93 0.26
CA LEU A 248 -2.92 1.28 -0.56
C LEU A 248 -3.27 0.12 -1.51
N ASP A 249 -4.55 -0.19 -1.61
CA ASP A 249 -5.07 -1.19 -2.52
C ASP A 249 -5.61 -0.52 -3.80
N ILE A 250 -5.10 -0.91 -4.97
CA ILE A 250 -5.55 -0.39 -6.28
C ILE A 250 -6.52 -1.38 -6.93
N MET A 251 -7.69 -0.92 -7.36
CA MET A 251 -8.75 -1.78 -7.88
C MET A 251 -9.12 -1.49 -9.33
N SER A 252 -9.06 -0.23 -9.78
CA SER A 252 -9.49 0.13 -11.13
C SER A 252 -8.90 1.44 -11.62
N PHE A 253 -9.02 1.66 -12.93
CA PHE A 253 -8.71 2.92 -13.59
C PHE A 253 -9.85 3.31 -14.53
N LYS A 254 -10.17 4.62 -14.57
CA LYS A 254 -10.99 5.22 -15.63
C LYS A 254 -10.13 6.07 -16.55
N PHE A 255 -10.47 6.05 -17.83
CA PHE A 255 -9.75 6.74 -18.88
C PHE A 255 -10.54 7.94 -19.42
N SER A 256 -9.85 8.85 -20.11
CA SER A 256 -10.40 10.08 -20.66
C SER A 256 -11.45 9.89 -21.76
N ASP A 257 -11.54 8.71 -22.36
CA ASP A 257 -12.58 8.32 -23.32
C ASP A 257 -13.84 7.75 -22.64
N GLY A 258 -13.86 7.71 -21.30
CA GLY A 258 -14.94 7.16 -20.49
C GLY A 258 -14.86 5.66 -20.26
N SER A 259 -13.91 4.96 -20.90
CA SER A 259 -13.69 3.54 -20.65
C SER A 259 -13.08 3.30 -19.26
N LYS A 260 -13.21 2.08 -18.76
CA LYS A 260 -12.76 1.65 -17.43
C LYS A 260 -12.15 0.27 -17.53
N THR A 261 -11.13 0.02 -16.71
CA THR A 261 -10.63 -1.33 -16.45
C THR A 261 -10.59 -1.59 -14.94
N GLU A 262 -10.96 -2.80 -14.53
CA GLU A 262 -10.87 -3.27 -13.14
C GLU A 262 -9.81 -4.37 -13.08
N LEU A 263 -9.14 -4.47 -11.94
CA LEU A 263 -8.09 -5.47 -11.76
C LEU A 263 -8.65 -6.89 -11.89
N GLU A 264 -9.76 -7.18 -11.21
CA GLU A 264 -10.33 -8.55 -11.18
C GLU A 264 -10.62 -9.08 -12.59
N SER A 265 -11.34 -8.30 -13.39
CA SER A 265 -11.73 -8.69 -14.75
C SER A 265 -10.60 -8.48 -15.76
N GLY A 266 -9.81 -7.42 -15.60
CA GLY A 266 -8.72 -7.06 -16.51
C GLY A 266 -7.48 -7.92 -16.39
N TRP A 267 -7.23 -8.55 -15.23
CA TRP A 267 -6.01 -9.36 -14.98
C TRP A 267 -5.88 -10.55 -15.92
N ASN A 268 -7.01 -11.13 -16.32
CA ASN A 268 -7.12 -12.22 -17.30
C ASN A 268 -8.11 -11.85 -18.44
N GLY A 269 -8.37 -10.56 -18.63
CA GLY A 269 -9.37 -10.01 -19.56
C GLY A 269 -8.86 -9.93 -21.00
N SER A 270 -9.16 -8.82 -21.68
CA SER A 270 -8.64 -8.58 -23.05
C SER A 270 -7.11 -8.45 -23.07
N GLU A 271 -6.47 -8.65 -24.22
CA GLU A 271 -5.02 -8.48 -24.34
C GLU A 271 -4.54 -7.08 -23.93
N LYS A 272 -5.34 -6.04 -24.22
CA LYS A 272 -5.03 -4.67 -23.79
C LYS A 272 -5.06 -4.54 -22.27
N GLU A 273 -6.12 -5.01 -21.62
CA GLU A 273 -6.24 -4.94 -20.16
C GLU A 273 -5.15 -5.74 -19.45
N LYS A 274 -4.88 -6.97 -19.92
CA LYS A 274 -3.78 -7.79 -19.40
C LYS A 274 -2.45 -7.06 -19.52
N THR A 275 -2.15 -6.51 -20.70
CA THR A 275 -0.89 -5.78 -20.94
C THR A 275 -0.78 -4.57 -20.03
N PHE A 276 -1.85 -3.79 -19.88
CA PHE A 276 -1.86 -2.62 -19.00
C PHE A 276 -1.66 -3.01 -17.53
N TRP A 277 -2.42 -3.98 -17.01
CA TRP A 277 -2.28 -4.41 -15.62
C TRP A 277 -0.93 -5.04 -15.31
N ARG A 278 -0.32 -5.78 -16.26
CA ARG A 278 1.07 -6.26 -16.10
C ARG A 278 2.08 -5.12 -16.10
N ALA A 279 1.87 -4.08 -16.90
CA ALA A 279 2.72 -2.89 -16.88
C ALA A 279 2.58 -2.11 -15.56
N VAL A 280 1.36 -1.96 -15.05
CA VAL A 280 1.08 -1.34 -13.74
C VAL A 280 1.72 -2.13 -12.61
N HIS A 281 1.55 -3.46 -12.58
CA HIS A 281 2.18 -4.34 -11.58
C HIS A 281 3.72 -4.25 -11.63
N GLY A 282 4.30 -4.30 -12.84
CA GLY A 282 5.73 -4.15 -13.03
C GLY A 282 6.28 -2.78 -12.61
N ALA A 283 5.53 -1.70 -12.83
CA ALA A 283 5.86 -0.37 -12.32
C ALA A 283 5.83 -0.33 -10.79
N SER A 284 4.79 -0.92 -10.19
CA SER A 284 4.66 -1.03 -8.75
C SER A 284 5.85 -1.75 -8.12
N CYS A 285 6.27 -2.88 -8.68
CA CYS A 285 7.37 -3.68 -8.10
C CYS A 285 8.73 -2.98 -8.08
N LYS A 286 8.92 -1.91 -8.89
CA LYS A 286 10.15 -1.10 -8.84
C LYS A 286 10.19 -0.16 -7.63
N LEU A 287 9.02 0.30 -7.19
CA LEU A 287 8.88 1.45 -6.30
C LEU A 287 8.37 1.06 -4.91
N PHE A 288 7.57 0.00 -4.80
CA PHE A 288 7.02 -0.48 -3.54
C PHE A 288 7.87 -1.61 -2.93
N MET A 289 7.77 -1.78 -1.61
CA MET A 289 8.43 -2.86 -0.88
C MET A 289 7.64 -4.15 -0.97
N THR A 290 6.31 -4.04 -0.96
CA THR A 290 5.40 -5.16 -1.22
C THR A 290 4.44 -4.78 -2.33
N VAL A 291 4.32 -5.69 -3.30
CA VAL A 291 3.28 -5.68 -4.31
C VAL A 291 2.67 -7.06 -4.36
N ILE A 292 1.36 -7.16 -4.15
CA ILE A 292 0.61 -8.42 -4.26
C ILE A 292 -0.56 -8.18 -5.19
N GLY A 293 -0.54 -8.85 -6.34
CA GLY A 293 -1.64 -8.90 -7.30
C GLY A 293 -2.45 -10.20 -7.23
N PRO A 294 -3.36 -10.41 -8.20
CA PRO A 294 -4.26 -11.56 -8.22
C PRO A 294 -3.58 -12.93 -8.30
N ASP A 295 -2.32 -12.99 -8.77
CA ASP A 295 -1.53 -14.22 -8.83
C ASP A 295 -0.82 -14.53 -7.49
N GLY A 296 -0.77 -13.57 -6.56
CA GLY A 296 -0.10 -13.74 -5.26
C GLY A 296 -0.92 -14.58 -4.28
N ASP A 297 -2.17 -14.20 -4.01
CA ASP A 297 -3.08 -14.98 -3.19
C ASP A 297 -4.57 -14.65 -3.44
N ALA A 298 -5.47 -15.37 -2.74
CA ALA A 298 -6.90 -15.21 -2.91
C ALA A 298 -7.46 -13.86 -2.41
N ALA A 299 -6.81 -13.21 -1.43
CA ALA A 299 -7.25 -11.93 -0.88
C ALA A 299 -7.00 -10.76 -1.86
N HIS A 300 -6.05 -10.92 -2.77
CA HIS A 300 -5.62 -9.92 -3.75
C HIS A 300 -6.20 -10.14 -5.15
N ARG A 301 -7.25 -10.96 -5.29
CA ARG A 301 -7.91 -11.19 -6.59
C ARG A 301 -8.55 -9.94 -7.19
N THR A 302 -9.04 -9.05 -6.33
CA THR A 302 -9.82 -7.86 -6.72
C THR A 302 -9.06 -6.55 -6.52
N ASN A 303 -7.89 -6.61 -5.90
CA ASN A 303 -7.09 -5.45 -5.54
C ASN A 303 -5.60 -5.78 -5.62
N MET A 304 -4.81 -4.80 -6.04
CA MET A 304 -3.36 -4.86 -6.05
C MET A 304 -2.87 -4.10 -4.84
N HIS A 305 -2.35 -4.83 -3.86
CA HIS A 305 -1.83 -4.27 -2.62
C HIS A 305 -0.44 -3.68 -2.84
N LEU A 306 -0.24 -2.43 -2.39
CA LEU A 306 1.02 -1.69 -2.47
C LEU A 306 1.40 -1.21 -1.08
N ASP A 307 2.59 -1.55 -0.58
CA ASP A 307 3.09 -1.02 0.70
C ASP A 307 4.59 -0.68 0.69
N GLN A 308 5.00 0.11 1.69
CA GLN A 308 6.39 0.48 1.96
C GLN A 308 6.95 -0.23 3.21
N GLY A 309 6.38 -1.38 3.57
CA GLY A 309 6.78 -2.15 4.73
C GLY A 309 8.20 -2.68 4.61
N CYS A 310 8.98 -2.59 5.70
CA CYS A 310 10.34 -3.13 5.73
C CYS A 310 10.33 -4.67 5.69
N HIS A 311 11.13 -5.26 4.79
CA HIS A 311 11.38 -6.70 4.75
C HIS A 311 12.86 -7.05 4.83
N GLY A 312 13.13 -8.18 5.48
CA GLY A 312 14.49 -8.65 5.74
C GLY A 312 15.22 -7.83 6.80
N LYS A 313 16.45 -8.22 7.13
CA LYS A 313 17.24 -7.57 8.18
C LYS A 313 17.65 -6.13 7.84
N SER A 314 17.75 -5.81 6.55
CA SER A 314 18.23 -4.52 6.04
C SER A 314 17.12 -3.63 5.48
N CYS A 315 15.85 -4.05 5.51
CA CYS A 315 14.74 -3.34 4.85
C CYS A 315 14.91 -3.13 3.34
N LEU A 316 15.71 -3.98 2.67
CA LEU A 316 15.94 -3.90 1.22
C LEU A 316 15.27 -5.01 0.42
N ALA A 317 14.71 -6.01 1.10
CA ALA A 317 14.00 -7.08 0.40
C ALA A 317 12.67 -6.54 -0.14
N ARG A 318 12.36 -6.86 -1.39
CA ARG A 318 11.08 -6.55 -2.03
C ARG A 318 10.29 -7.83 -2.26
N ILE A 319 8.98 -7.77 -2.05
CA ILE A 319 8.02 -8.80 -2.40
C ILE A 319 7.25 -8.29 -3.61
N CYS A 320 7.28 -9.05 -4.70
CA CYS A 320 6.54 -8.77 -5.93
C CYS A 320 5.88 -10.06 -6.36
N GLN A 321 4.56 -10.16 -6.15
CA GLN A 321 3.74 -11.34 -6.37
C GLN A 321 2.52 -11.00 -7.23
#